data_AF-A0A0B8NZM7-F1
#
_entry.id   AF-A0A0B8NZM7-F1
#
_cell.length_a   1.000
_cell.length_b   1.000
_cell.length_c   1.000
_cell.angle_alpha   90.00
_cell.angle_beta   90.00
_cell.angle_gamma   90.00
#
_symmetry.space_group_name_H-M   'P 1'
#
loop_
_entity.id
_entity.type
_entity.pdbx_description
1 polymer ?
#
loop_
_entity_poly.entity_id
_entity_poly.type
_entity_poly.pdbx_seq_one_letter_code
_entity_poly.pdbx_strand_id
1 'polypeptide(L)'
;MSKWLDWAKQLNAISQAGKTYSKDKYDLERFDQVAHISHQMFAELSDQPVEKIASLFVDEVGYSTPKIDLRAGVIQNGKILLVKEREDGKWTLPGGWGDVCETPTQGVIREVLEESGYIVDSPRLVSVKDRAVHPYAPPYPFHIYKMFFLCELKGGEQPSTLRSPR
;
A
#
# COMPACT_ATOMS: atom_id res chain seq x y z
N MET A 1 -17.13 5.29 4.70
CA MET A 1 -16.49 5.21 3.37
C MET A 1 -17.58 5.45 2.32
N SER A 2 -17.29 6.14 1.21
CA SER A 2 -18.30 6.38 0.17
C SER A 2 -18.58 5.06 -0.56
N LYS A 3 -19.83 4.59 -0.57
CA LYS A 3 -20.22 3.37 -1.31
C LYS A 3 -19.82 3.44 -2.80
N TRP A 4 -19.80 4.64 -3.36
CA TRP A 4 -19.36 4.89 -4.73
C TRP A 4 -17.89 4.55 -4.97
N LEU A 5 -17.03 4.80 -3.99
CA LEU A 5 -15.61 4.43 -4.08
C LEU A 5 -15.44 2.91 -4.06
N ASP A 6 -16.19 2.22 -3.22
CA ASP A 6 -16.14 0.76 -3.15
C ASP A 6 -16.64 0.12 -4.45
N TRP A 7 -17.70 0.67 -5.06
CA TRP A 7 -18.20 0.23 -6.36
C TRP A 7 -17.19 0.49 -7.49
N ALA A 8 -16.55 1.67 -7.52
CA ALA A 8 -15.51 1.97 -8.49
C ALA A 8 -14.37 0.93 -8.39
N LYS A 9 -13.86 0.66 -7.18
CA LYS A 9 -12.83 -0.37 -6.96
C LYS A 9 -13.26 -1.76 -7.45
N GLN A 10 -14.49 -2.16 -7.13
CA GLN A 10 -15.03 -3.47 -7.55
C GLN A 10 -15.17 -3.58 -9.06
N LEU A 11 -15.70 -2.55 -9.73
CA LEU A 11 -15.81 -2.52 -11.20
C LEU A 11 -14.45 -2.58 -11.87
N ASN A 12 -13.47 -1.82 -11.37
CA ASN A 12 -12.10 -1.87 -11.87
C ASN A 12 -11.49 -3.27 -11.73
N ALA A 13 -11.62 -3.89 -10.56
CA ALA A 13 -11.09 -5.22 -10.29
C ALA A 13 -11.74 -6.30 -11.18
N ILE A 14 -13.07 -6.22 -11.39
CA ILE A 14 -13.81 -7.12 -12.29
C ILE A 14 -13.34 -6.94 -13.74
N SER A 15 -13.20 -5.70 -14.21
CA SER A 15 -12.70 -5.43 -15.56
C SER A 15 -11.30 -6.01 -15.76
N GLN A 16 -10.39 -5.76 -14.82
CA GLN A 16 -9.01 -6.24 -14.89
C GLN A 16 -8.93 -7.78 -14.90
N ALA A 17 -9.74 -8.45 -14.06
CA ALA A 17 -9.86 -9.91 -14.07
C ALA A 17 -10.41 -10.43 -15.41
N GLY A 18 -11.44 -9.77 -15.94
CA GLY A 18 -12.03 -10.08 -17.23
C GLY A 18 -11.02 -9.98 -18.38
N LYS A 19 -10.26 -8.89 -18.44
CA LYS A 19 -9.18 -8.68 -19.43
C LYS A 19 -8.04 -9.70 -19.31
N THR A 20 -7.78 -10.17 -18.10
CA THR A 20 -6.73 -11.16 -17.84
C THR A 20 -7.09 -12.55 -18.36
N TYR A 21 -8.34 -12.98 -18.20
CA TYR A 21 -8.74 -14.37 -18.47
C TYR A 21 -9.53 -14.56 -19.76
N SER A 22 -10.21 -13.51 -20.24
CA SER A 22 -10.97 -13.61 -21.49
C SER A 22 -10.06 -13.68 -22.70
N LYS A 23 -10.49 -14.47 -23.70
CA LYS A 23 -9.88 -14.54 -25.04
C LYS A 23 -10.82 -14.05 -26.13
N ASP A 24 -12.07 -13.72 -25.79
CA ASP A 24 -13.07 -13.23 -26.74
C ASP A 24 -12.92 -11.72 -26.93
N LYS A 25 -12.78 -11.27 -28.18
CA LYS A 25 -12.53 -9.86 -28.50
C LYS A 25 -13.68 -8.92 -28.10
N TYR A 26 -14.93 -9.41 -28.09
CA TYR A 26 -16.08 -8.61 -27.70
C TYR A 26 -16.19 -8.49 -26.19
N ASP A 27 -15.84 -9.55 -25.46
CA ASP A 27 -15.73 -9.48 -23.99
C ASP A 27 -14.60 -8.54 -23.55
N LEU A 28 -13.45 -8.58 -24.22
CA LEU A 28 -12.34 -7.66 -23.95
C LEU A 28 -12.78 -6.19 -24.12
N GLU A 29 -13.49 -5.87 -25.21
CA GLU A 29 -14.06 -4.54 -25.43
C GLU A 29 -15.05 -4.13 -24.33
N ARG A 30 -15.92 -5.05 -23.89
CA ARG A 30 -16.84 -4.80 -22.77
C ARG A 30 -16.08 -4.53 -21.46
N PHE A 31 -14.99 -5.25 -21.19
CA PHE A 31 -14.20 -5.00 -20.00
C PHE A 31 -13.48 -3.65 -20.08
N ASP A 32 -13.00 -3.22 -21.26
CA ASP A 32 -12.45 -1.88 -21.45
C ASP A 32 -13.50 -0.79 -21.17
N GLN A 33 -14.75 -0.99 -21.59
CA GLN A 33 -15.86 -0.09 -21.27
C GLN A 33 -16.12 -0.02 -19.75
N VAL A 34 -16.11 -1.16 -19.05
CA VAL A 34 -16.28 -1.21 -17.58
C VAL A 34 -15.14 -0.49 -16.87
N ALA A 35 -13.89 -0.68 -17.31
CA ALA A 35 -12.74 0.06 -16.76
C ALA A 35 -12.90 1.57 -16.97
N HIS A 36 -13.32 1.99 -18.17
CA HIS A 36 -13.54 3.40 -18.46
C HIS A 36 -14.59 4.04 -17.53
N ILE A 37 -15.73 3.38 -17.32
CA ILE A 37 -16.77 3.83 -16.38
C ILE A 37 -16.20 3.92 -14.96
N SER A 38 -15.45 2.91 -14.53
CA SER A 38 -14.80 2.92 -13.22
C SER A 38 -13.82 4.10 -13.07
N HIS A 39 -13.02 4.40 -14.10
CA HIS A 39 -12.11 5.54 -14.08
C HIS A 39 -12.85 6.88 -14.01
N GLN A 40 -13.98 7.02 -14.71
CA GLN A 40 -14.85 8.19 -14.59
C GLN A 40 -15.39 8.35 -13.16
N MET A 41 -15.80 7.25 -12.52
CA MET A 41 -16.26 7.29 -11.11
C MET A 41 -15.14 7.77 -10.16
N PHE A 42 -13.91 7.27 -10.32
CA PHE A 42 -12.76 7.74 -9.54
C PHE A 42 -12.43 9.22 -9.81
N ALA A 43 -12.51 9.66 -11.06
CA ALA A 43 -12.27 11.04 -11.46
C ALA A 43 -13.23 12.00 -10.73
N GLU A 44 -14.53 11.71 -10.78
CA GLU A 44 -15.56 12.48 -10.08
C GLU A 44 -15.38 12.46 -8.54
N LEU A 45 -15.02 11.32 -7.96
CA LEU A 45 -14.83 11.19 -6.51
C LEU A 45 -13.58 11.90 -5.98
N SER A 46 -12.58 12.14 -6.83
CA SER A 46 -11.28 12.71 -6.44
C SER A 46 -11.05 14.12 -6.99
N ASP A 47 -11.97 14.65 -7.78
CA ASP A 47 -11.82 15.91 -8.52
C ASP A 47 -10.50 15.93 -9.33
N GLN A 48 -10.26 14.83 -10.07
CA GLN A 48 -9.07 14.66 -10.91
C GLN A 48 -9.47 14.28 -12.34
N PRO A 49 -8.65 14.63 -13.36
CA PRO A 49 -8.88 14.21 -14.74
C PRO A 49 -8.88 12.68 -14.89
N VAL A 50 -9.76 12.16 -15.76
CA VAL A 50 -9.87 10.71 -16.01
C VAL A 50 -8.59 10.11 -16.58
N GLU A 51 -7.81 10.89 -17.33
CA GLU A 51 -6.52 10.48 -17.89
C GLU A 51 -5.49 10.24 -16.77
N LYS A 52 -5.52 11.09 -15.74
CA LYS A 52 -4.68 10.93 -14.55
C LYS A 52 -5.07 9.67 -13.79
N ILE A 53 -6.37 9.44 -13.60
CA ILE A 53 -6.87 8.20 -12.97
C ILE A 53 -6.46 6.97 -13.78
N ALA A 54 -6.67 6.98 -15.09
CA ALA A 54 -6.33 5.84 -15.95
C ALA A 54 -4.85 5.47 -15.79
N SER A 55 -3.95 6.47 -15.75
CA SER A 55 -2.51 6.25 -15.58
C SER A 55 -2.11 5.51 -14.29
N LEU A 56 -2.95 5.55 -13.23
CA LEU A 56 -2.71 4.80 -11.99
C LEU A 56 -2.88 3.28 -12.15
N PHE A 57 -3.57 2.83 -13.20
CA PHE A 57 -3.94 1.42 -13.39
C PHE A 57 -3.36 0.81 -14.68
N VAL A 58 -2.64 1.60 -15.50
CA VAL A 58 -2.13 1.18 -16.82
C VAL A 58 -1.21 -0.04 -16.74
N ASP A 59 -0.36 -0.12 -15.71
CA ASP A 59 0.71 -1.12 -15.64
C ASP A 59 0.30 -2.43 -14.94
N GLU A 60 -0.94 -2.55 -14.48
CA GLU A 60 -1.40 -3.75 -13.78
C GLU A 60 -2.00 -4.78 -14.75
N VAL A 61 -1.15 -5.70 -15.22
CA VAL A 61 -1.58 -6.89 -15.96
C VAL A 61 -1.80 -8.06 -15.00
N GLY A 62 -2.86 -8.83 -15.21
CA GLY A 62 -3.19 -9.97 -14.35
C GLY A 62 -4.35 -9.68 -13.40
N TYR A 63 -4.69 -10.66 -12.56
CA TYR A 63 -5.78 -10.53 -11.61
C TYR A 63 -5.46 -9.52 -10.51
N SER A 64 -6.37 -8.57 -10.28
CA SER A 64 -6.19 -7.54 -9.25
C SER A 64 -6.22 -8.16 -7.85
N THR A 65 -5.24 -7.81 -7.01
CA THR A 65 -5.17 -8.24 -5.61
C THR A 65 -4.93 -7.04 -4.70
N PRO A 66 -5.30 -7.11 -3.40
CA PRO A 66 -4.90 -6.09 -2.43
C PRO A 66 -3.39 -5.89 -2.43
N LYS A 67 -2.95 -4.63 -2.37
CA LYS A 67 -1.53 -4.29 -2.20
C LYS A 67 -1.07 -4.65 -0.79
N ILE A 68 0.22 -4.91 -0.65
CA ILE A 68 0.84 -5.28 0.62
C ILE A 68 1.66 -4.10 1.14
N ASP A 69 1.31 -3.64 2.35
CA ASP A 69 2.07 -2.66 3.13
C ASP A 69 2.70 -3.39 4.33
N LEU A 70 3.98 -3.15 4.57
CA LEU A 70 4.78 -3.76 5.62
C LEU A 70 5.01 -2.75 6.74
N ARG A 71 4.96 -3.17 8.00
CA ARG A 71 5.22 -2.32 9.17
C ARG A 71 6.07 -3.04 10.20
N ALA A 72 7.08 -2.36 10.73
CA ALA A 72 7.99 -2.89 11.72
C ALA A 72 7.74 -2.30 13.12
N GLY A 73 7.41 -3.14 14.08
CA GLY A 73 7.56 -2.84 15.50
C GLY A 73 8.95 -3.20 15.96
N VAL A 74 9.69 -2.23 16.49
CA VAL A 74 10.99 -2.46 17.15
C VAL A 74 10.89 -1.89 18.56
N ILE A 75 10.98 -2.75 19.57
CA ILE A 75 10.78 -2.37 20.97
C ILE A 75 12.09 -2.57 21.74
N GLN A 76 12.57 -1.50 22.37
CA GLN A 76 13.77 -1.53 23.21
C GLN A 76 13.53 -0.71 24.47
N ASN A 77 13.83 -1.28 25.64
CA ASN A 77 13.70 -0.60 26.94
C ASN A 77 12.32 0.04 27.16
N GLY A 78 11.24 -0.65 26.74
CA GLY A 78 9.86 -0.17 26.87
C GLY A 78 9.47 0.95 25.89
N LYS A 79 10.35 1.32 24.95
CA LYS A 79 10.09 2.30 23.89
C LYS A 79 9.95 1.62 22.55
N ILE A 80 9.18 2.21 21.65
CA ILE A 80 9.00 1.73 20.27
C ILE A 80 9.63 2.70 19.28
N LEU A 81 10.28 2.16 18.24
CA LEU A 81 10.81 2.94 17.13
C LEU A 81 9.67 3.50 16.28
N LEU A 82 9.72 4.81 16.03
CA LEU A 82 8.85 5.50 15.10
C LEU A 82 9.69 6.36 14.15
N VAL A 83 9.21 6.53 12.93
CA VAL A 83 9.76 7.46 11.93
C VAL A 83 8.72 8.53 11.63
N LYS A 84 9.19 9.67 11.10
CA LYS A 84 8.33 10.81 10.77
C LYS A 84 8.04 10.81 9.27
N GLU A 85 6.77 10.66 8.88
CA GLU A 85 6.38 10.68 7.48
C GLU A 85 6.63 12.07 6.88
N ARG A 86 7.18 12.12 5.66
CA ARG A 86 7.47 13.38 4.96
C ARG A 86 6.19 14.09 4.51
N GLU A 87 5.14 13.33 4.22
CA GLU A 87 3.89 13.85 3.64
C GLU A 87 3.07 14.65 4.65
N ASP A 88 2.91 14.14 5.87
CA ASP A 88 2.03 14.77 6.88
C ASP A 88 2.75 15.17 8.18
N GLY A 89 4.05 14.83 8.31
CA GLY A 89 4.85 15.14 9.48
C GLY A 89 4.43 14.38 10.75
N LYS A 90 3.61 13.33 10.65
CA LYS A 90 3.22 12.51 11.80
C LYS A 90 4.19 11.34 11.99
N TRP A 91 4.05 10.70 13.15
CA TRP A 91 4.85 9.54 13.52
C TRP A 91 4.15 8.24 13.11
N THR A 92 4.91 7.32 12.53
CA THR A 92 4.44 6.01 12.09
C THR A 92 5.48 4.94 12.43
N LEU A 93 5.07 3.66 12.36
CA LEU A 93 6.04 2.56 12.38
C LEU A 93 6.82 2.57 11.06
N PRO A 94 8.16 2.35 11.10
CA PRO A 94 8.93 2.19 9.88
C PRO A 94 8.32 1.12 8.98
N GLY A 95 8.27 1.37 7.68
CA GLY A 95 7.66 0.46 6.73
C GLY A 95 7.05 1.17 5.52
N GLY A 96 6.86 0.38 4.46
CA GLY A 96 6.39 0.86 3.18
C GLY A 96 5.71 -0.25 2.38
N TRP A 97 5.78 -0.15 1.05
CA TRP A 97 5.25 -1.17 0.16
C TRP A 97 6.14 -2.42 0.18
N GLY A 98 5.52 -3.60 0.05
CA GLY A 98 6.26 -4.81 -0.26
C GLY A 98 6.63 -4.84 -1.74
N ASP A 99 7.91 -4.99 -2.03
CA ASP A 99 8.40 -5.06 -3.41
C ASP A 99 8.20 -6.46 -4.00
N VAL A 100 8.11 -6.51 -5.32
CA VAL A 100 8.15 -7.78 -6.06
C VAL A 100 9.57 -8.36 -5.96
N CYS A 101 9.67 -9.69 -5.92
CA CYS A 101 10.94 -10.43 -5.79
C CYS A 101 11.62 -10.34 -4.41
N GLU A 102 10.96 -9.80 -3.40
CA GLU A 102 11.38 -9.94 -2.00
C GLU A 102 10.33 -10.71 -1.18
N THR A 103 10.80 -11.43 -0.15
CA THR A 103 9.91 -11.94 0.90
C THR A 103 9.44 -10.78 1.77
N PRO A 104 8.25 -10.86 2.41
CA PRO A 104 7.78 -9.83 3.34
C PRO A 104 8.79 -9.51 4.46
N THR A 105 9.56 -10.52 4.87
CA THR A 105 10.62 -10.38 5.89
C THR A 105 11.83 -9.61 5.37
N GLN A 106 12.20 -9.77 4.10
CA GLN A 106 13.26 -8.95 3.49
C GLN A 106 12.83 -7.50 3.34
N GLY A 107 11.60 -7.27 2.85
CA GLY A 107 11.05 -5.93 2.69
C GLY A 107 10.97 -5.15 3.99
N VAL A 108 10.45 -5.76 5.07
CA VAL A 108 10.36 -5.05 6.36
C VAL A 108 11.73 -4.72 6.96
N ILE A 109 12.76 -5.54 6.71
CA ILE A 109 14.13 -5.25 7.14
C ILE A 109 14.71 -4.09 6.32
N ARG A 110 14.51 -4.11 5.00
CA ARG A 110 14.93 -3.04 4.07
C ARG A 110 14.33 -1.70 4.47
N GLU A 111 13.01 -1.64 4.64
CA GLU A 111 12.28 -0.42 5.01
C GLU A 111 12.78 0.18 6.34
N VAL A 112 13.02 -0.64 7.36
CA VAL A 112 13.56 -0.15 8.64
C VAL A 112 14.92 0.49 8.45
N LEU A 113 15.80 -0.12 7.65
CA LEU A 113 17.12 0.43 7.35
C LEU A 113 17.01 1.76 6.59
N GLU A 114 16.20 1.81 5.54
CA GLU A 114 16.05 2.98 4.68
C GLU A 114 15.44 4.18 5.41
N GLU A 115 14.43 3.96 6.24
CA GLU A 115 13.69 5.04 6.91
C GLU A 115 14.31 5.49 8.24
N SER A 116 15.00 4.59 8.94
CA SER A 116 15.51 4.85 10.29
C SER A 116 17.02 4.74 10.46
N GLY A 117 17.73 4.09 9.52
CA GLY A 117 19.15 3.75 9.61
C GLY A 117 19.48 2.60 10.57
N TYR A 118 18.48 2.01 11.24
CA TYR A 118 18.68 0.88 12.12
C TYR A 118 18.67 -0.46 11.37
N ILE A 119 19.47 -1.39 11.87
CA ILE A 119 19.55 -2.76 11.38
C ILE A 119 18.73 -3.64 12.32
N VAL A 120 17.77 -4.35 11.74
CA VAL A 120 16.91 -5.28 12.47
C VAL A 120 16.97 -6.67 11.85
N ASP A 121 16.56 -7.67 12.63
CA ASP A 121 16.51 -9.07 12.21
C ASP A 121 15.37 -9.81 12.94
N SER A 122 15.21 -11.11 12.65
CA SER A 122 14.22 -12.01 13.23
C SER A 122 12.78 -11.47 13.15
N PRO A 123 12.32 -11.01 11.97
CA PRO A 123 10.97 -10.48 11.81
C PRO A 123 9.92 -11.56 12.07
N ARG A 124 9.02 -11.30 13.01
CA ARG A 124 7.90 -12.19 13.35
C ARG A 124 6.58 -11.51 13.01
N LEU A 125 5.77 -12.11 12.12
CA LEU A 125 4.46 -11.59 11.79
C LEU A 125 3.56 -11.64 13.04
N VAL A 126 3.06 -10.48 13.47
CA VAL A 126 2.18 -10.36 14.64
C VAL A 126 0.73 -10.07 14.27
N SER A 127 0.49 -9.44 13.13
CA SER A 127 -0.87 -9.12 12.67
C SER A 127 -0.91 -8.85 11.18
N VAL A 128 -2.05 -9.17 10.55
CA VAL A 128 -2.46 -8.62 9.26
C VAL A 128 -3.72 -7.81 9.48
N LYS A 129 -3.76 -6.57 8.98
CA LYS A 129 -4.91 -5.67 9.10
C LYS A 129 -5.37 -5.22 7.72
N ASP A 130 -6.68 -5.12 7.54
CA ASP A 130 -7.26 -4.50 6.36
C ASP A 130 -7.29 -2.98 6.54
N ARG A 131 -6.62 -2.21 5.67
CA ARG A 131 -6.63 -0.74 5.75
C ARG A 131 -8.04 -0.18 5.60
N ALA A 132 -8.91 -0.82 4.81
CA ALA A 132 -10.24 -0.33 4.48
C ALA A 132 -11.24 -0.43 5.64
N VAL A 133 -10.97 -1.19 6.70
CA VAL A 133 -11.87 -1.24 7.88
C VAL A 133 -11.53 -0.18 8.93
N HIS A 134 -10.50 0.63 8.69
CA HIS A 134 -10.03 1.66 9.62
C HIS A 134 -10.31 3.08 9.09
N PRO A 135 -10.50 4.08 9.97
CA PRO A 135 -10.89 5.43 9.59
C PRO A 135 -9.71 6.27 9.08
N TYR A 136 -8.89 5.72 8.17
CA TYR A 136 -7.78 6.45 7.56
C TYR A 136 -8.29 7.44 6.50
N ALA A 137 -7.78 8.68 6.56
CA ALA A 137 -8.04 9.72 5.58
C ALA A 137 -6.70 10.24 4.99
N PRO A 138 -6.65 10.53 3.68
CA PRO A 138 -7.70 10.30 2.68
C PRO A 138 -7.91 8.80 2.36
N PRO A 139 -9.07 8.44 1.78
CA PRO A 139 -9.27 7.10 1.25
C PRO A 139 -8.28 6.83 0.11
N TYR A 140 -7.76 5.60 0.03
CA TYR A 140 -6.86 5.19 -1.04
C TYR A 140 -7.64 4.58 -2.21
N PRO A 141 -7.14 4.72 -3.45
CA PRO A 141 -7.73 4.05 -4.62
C PRO A 141 -7.54 2.53 -4.59
N PHE A 142 -6.55 2.02 -3.86
CA PHE A 142 -6.27 0.59 -3.75
C PHE A 142 -6.84 -0.03 -2.46
N HIS A 143 -7.15 -1.32 -2.51
CA HIS A 143 -7.35 -2.14 -1.30
C HIS A 143 -5.97 -2.57 -0.78
N ILE A 144 -5.74 -2.49 0.54
CA ILE A 144 -4.40 -2.67 1.12
C ILE A 144 -4.48 -3.55 2.36
N TYR A 145 -3.65 -4.59 2.40
CA TYR A 145 -3.38 -5.35 3.61
C TYR A 145 -2.07 -4.89 4.25
N LYS A 146 -2.14 -4.52 5.52
CA LYS A 146 -1.01 -4.11 6.34
C LYS A 146 -0.50 -5.28 7.16
N MET A 147 0.71 -5.72 6.91
CA MET A 147 1.40 -6.79 7.65
C MET A 147 2.33 -6.15 8.69
N PHE A 148 2.09 -6.46 9.96
CA PHE A 148 2.89 -5.95 11.06
C PHE A 148 3.85 -7.03 11.54
N PHE A 149 5.14 -6.71 11.58
CA PHE A 149 6.21 -7.56 12.08
C PHE A 149 6.78 -6.99 13.37
N LEU A 150 7.11 -7.86 14.31
CA LEU A 150 7.98 -7.51 15.44
C LEU A 150 9.41 -7.93 15.09
N CYS A 151 10.33 -6.99 15.13
CA CYS A 151 11.73 -7.21 14.76
C CYS A 151 12.66 -6.94 15.95
N GLU A 152 13.82 -7.59 15.96
CA GLU A 152 14.87 -7.39 16.95
C GLU A 152 15.89 -6.37 16.45
N LEU A 153 16.21 -5.38 17.27
CA LEU A 153 17.28 -4.43 16.96
C LEU A 153 18.63 -5.12 17.08
N LYS A 154 19.45 -5.05 16.02
CA LYS A 154 20.81 -5.61 15.99
C LYS A 154 21.90 -4.54 15.98
N GLY A 155 21.60 -3.33 15.51
CA GLY A 155 22.55 -2.23 15.47
C GLY A 155 22.11 -1.10 14.55
N GLY A 156 23.06 -0.32 14.08
CA GLY A 156 22.82 0.88 13.27
C GLY A 156 22.67 2.15 14.13
N GLU A 157 22.76 3.29 13.46
CA GLU A 157 22.60 4.61 14.07
C GLU A 157 21.65 5.44 13.22
N GLN A 158 20.86 6.28 13.89
CA GLN A 158 19.98 7.19 13.20
C GLN A 158 20.81 8.14 12.31
N PRO A 159 20.51 8.28 11.01
CA PRO A 159 21.21 9.21 10.15
C PRO A 159 21.09 10.62 10.73
N SER A 160 22.20 11.37 10.77
CA SER A 160 22.30 12.71 11.39
C SER A 160 21.31 13.76 10.83
N THR A 161 20.62 13.43 9.73
CA THR A 161 19.63 14.26 9.05
C THR A 161 18.19 14.09 9.57
N LEU A 162 17.90 13.07 10.39
CA LEU A 162 16.57 12.81 10.94
C LEU A 162 16.61 12.98 12.46
N ARG A 163 16.01 14.08 12.96
CA ARG A 163 16.00 14.41 14.39
C ARG A 163 14.86 13.70 15.11
N SER A 164 15.15 13.12 16.27
CA SER A 164 14.15 12.66 17.23
C SER A 164 13.31 13.84 17.76
N PRO A 165 12.04 13.61 18.14
CA PRO A 165 11.24 14.64 18.78
C PRO A 165 11.78 14.86 20.20
N ARG A 166 12.07 16.11 20.53
CA ARG A 166 12.23 16.54 21.93
C ARG A 166 10.88 16.57 22.62
#